data_AF-A0A0N0JFT0-F1
#
_entry.id   AF-A0A0N0JFT0-F1
#
_cell.length_a   1.000
_cell.length_b   1.000
_cell.length_c   1.000
_cell.angle_alpha   90.00
_cell.angle_beta   90.00
_cell.angle_gamma   90.00
#
_symmetry.space_group_name_H-M   'P 1'
#
loop_
_entity.id
_entity.type
_entity.pdbx_description
1 polymer ?
#
loop_
_entity_poly.entity_id
_entity_poly.type
_entity_poly.pdbx_seq_one_letter_code
_entity_poly.pdbx_strand_id
1 'polypeptide(L)'
;MSIFHWAAAAVAGYVIYRSVRNKDGESAAPAAFAHGETPGDNFAKVRSAGVEGMRSDPPKWDKQDQVVDESFPASDPAANY
;
A
#
# COMPACT_ATOMS: atom_id res chain seq x y z
N MET A 1 -0.76 -8.32 -48.54
CA MET A 1 0.04 -7.68 -47.46
C MET A 1 -0.84 -7.26 -46.26
N SER A 2 -1.64 -8.15 -45.65
CA SER A 2 -2.49 -7.77 -44.50
C SER A 2 -2.00 -8.35 -43.16
N ILE A 3 -1.28 -9.48 -43.17
CA ILE A 3 -0.81 -10.15 -41.95
C ILE A 3 0.14 -9.29 -41.11
N PHE A 4 1.00 -8.50 -41.75
CA PHE A 4 1.92 -7.60 -41.05
C PHE A 4 1.20 -6.43 -40.37
N HIS A 5 0.10 -5.95 -40.95
CA HIS A 5 -0.72 -4.88 -40.37
C HIS A 5 -1.45 -5.37 -39.12
N TRP A 6 -2.02 -6.57 -39.15
CA TRP A 6 -2.64 -7.18 -37.98
C TRP A 6 -1.64 -7.52 -36.88
N ALA A 7 -0.43 -7.97 -37.24
CA ALA A 7 0.65 -8.20 -36.29
C ALA A 7 1.09 -6.90 -35.59
N ALA A 8 1.24 -5.81 -36.35
CA ALA A 8 1.57 -4.49 -35.79
C ALA A 8 0.46 -3.98 -34.85
N ALA A 9 -0.81 -4.16 -35.23
CA ALA A 9 -1.95 -3.80 -34.40
C ALA A 9 -2.00 -4.61 -33.08
N ALA A 10 -1.70 -5.91 -33.13
CA ALA A 10 -1.65 -6.77 -31.96
C ALA A 10 -0.53 -6.36 -30.99
N VAL A 11 0.66 -6.05 -31.51
CA VAL A 11 1.80 -5.56 -30.69
C VAL A 11 1.47 -4.22 -30.05
N ALA A 12 0.92 -3.27 -30.82
CA ALA A 12 0.52 -1.97 -30.30
C ALA A 12 -0.54 -2.11 -29.18
N GLY A 13 -1.55 -2.97 -29.39
CA GLY A 13 -2.55 -3.29 -28.37
C GLY A 13 -1.94 -3.91 -27.11
N TYR A 14 -1.00 -4.85 -27.25
CA TYR A 14 -0.31 -5.47 -26.11
C TYR A 14 0.51 -4.47 -25.29
N VAL A 15 1.24 -3.56 -25.95
CA VAL A 15 2.03 -2.53 -25.27
C VAL A 15 1.13 -1.58 -24.47
N ILE A 16 0.02 -1.14 -25.06
CA ILE A 16 -0.98 -0.30 -24.37
C ILE A 16 -1.58 -1.05 -23.18
N TYR A 17 -2.03 -2.29 -23.39
CA TYR A 17 -2.60 -3.13 -22.33
C TYR A 17 -1.63 -3.30 -21.15
N ARG A 18 -0.35 -3.61 -21.43
CA ARG A 18 0.68 -3.78 -20.39
C ARG A 18 0.96 -2.48 -19.66
N SER A 19 0.98 -1.34 -20.37
CA SER A 19 1.21 -0.04 -19.76
C SER A 19 0.08 0.40 -18.84
N VAL A 20 -1.18 0.06 -19.16
CA VAL A 20 -2.33 0.37 -18.29
C VAL A 20 -2.33 -0.54 -17.07
N ARG A 21 -2.14 -1.86 -17.27
CA ARG A 21 -2.17 -2.85 -16.18
C ARG A 21 -1.06 -2.67 -15.14
N ASN A 22 0.11 -2.18 -15.54
CA ASN A 22 1.20 -1.92 -14.59
C ASN A 22 0.88 -0.79 -13.60
N LYS A 23 -0.06 0.13 -13.92
CA LYS A 23 -0.42 1.26 -13.03
C LYS A 23 -1.39 0.86 -11.93
N ASP A 24 -2.11 -0.25 -12.11
CA ASP A 24 -3.00 -0.81 -11.10
C ASP A 24 -2.22 -1.28 -9.87
N GLY A 25 -0.95 -1.67 -10.04
CA GLY A 25 -0.06 -2.08 -8.94
C GLY A 25 0.37 -0.93 -8.02
N GLU A 26 0.57 0.28 -8.55
CA GLU A 26 0.94 1.46 -7.74
C GLU A 26 -0.29 2.07 -7.03
N SER A 27 -1.48 1.94 -7.62
CA SER A 27 -2.73 2.40 -7.00
C SER A 27 -3.27 1.45 -5.91
N ALA A 28 -2.67 0.26 -5.76
CA ALA A 28 -3.11 -0.78 -4.83
C ALA A 28 -2.36 -0.75 -3.47
N ALA A 29 -1.52 0.26 -3.20
CA ALA A 29 -0.94 0.40 -1.87
C ALA A 29 -2.08 0.51 -0.83
N PRO A 30 -2.08 -0.26 0.26
CA PRO A 30 -3.25 -0.34 1.14
C PRO A 30 -3.49 0.99 1.83
N ALA A 31 -4.77 1.32 2.05
CA ALA A 31 -5.21 2.64 2.49
C ALA A 31 -4.56 3.13 3.80
N ALA A 32 -4.12 2.22 4.67
CA ALA A 32 -3.55 2.56 5.97
C ALA A 32 -2.03 2.84 5.94
N PHE A 33 -1.30 2.34 4.94
CA PHE A 33 0.16 2.25 4.96
C PHE A 33 0.82 3.55 4.48
N ALA A 34 1.91 3.91 5.14
CA ALA A 34 2.76 5.01 4.73
C ALA A 34 3.30 4.82 3.31
N HIS A 35 3.72 5.92 2.68
CA HIS A 35 4.29 5.85 1.35
C HIS A 35 5.61 5.06 1.36
N GLY A 36 5.70 4.01 0.53
CA GLY A 36 6.85 3.10 0.51
C GLY A 36 6.79 1.96 1.52
N GLU A 37 5.80 1.93 2.41
CA GLU A 37 5.55 0.79 3.28
C GLU A 37 4.68 -0.25 2.56
N THR A 38 5.12 -1.51 2.57
CA THR A 38 4.38 -2.61 1.96
C THR A 38 3.76 -3.49 3.03
N PRO A 39 2.49 -3.90 2.89
CA PRO A 39 1.95 -4.94 3.74
C PRO A 39 2.72 -6.23 3.41
N GLY A 40 3.56 -6.71 4.33
CA GLY A 40 4.32 -7.94 4.12
C GLY A 40 3.43 -9.15 3.80
N ASP A 41 4.01 -10.33 3.68
CA ASP A 41 3.27 -11.53 3.27
C ASP A 41 2.28 -12.07 4.33
N ASN A 42 2.19 -11.44 5.51
CA ASN A 42 1.30 -11.86 6.59
C ASN A 42 -0.19 -11.70 6.25
N PHE A 43 -1.05 -12.56 6.81
CA PHE A 43 -2.50 -12.48 6.58
C PHE A 43 -3.12 -11.19 7.15
N ALA A 44 -2.63 -10.74 8.30
CA ALA A 44 -3.23 -9.63 9.04
C ALA A 44 -2.98 -8.25 8.42
N LYS A 45 -1.99 -8.10 7.52
CA LYS A 45 -1.68 -6.85 6.81
C LYS A 45 -1.64 -5.64 7.76
N VAL A 46 -0.89 -5.78 8.84
CA VAL A 46 -0.71 -4.74 9.88
C VAL A 46 0.43 -3.81 9.47
N ARG A 47 0.19 -2.49 9.56
CA ARG A 47 1.22 -1.45 9.34
C ARG A 47 2.09 -1.26 10.58
N SER A 48 3.20 -0.54 10.42
CA SER A 48 4.01 -0.03 11.53
C SER A 48 3.19 0.94 12.38
N ALA A 49 3.47 0.95 13.70
CA ALA A 49 2.85 1.90 14.61
C ALA A 49 3.37 3.32 14.37
N GLY A 50 2.67 4.32 14.90
CA GLY A 50 3.04 5.74 14.82
C GLY A 50 2.59 6.41 13.52
N VAL A 51 2.71 7.74 13.51
CA VAL A 51 2.34 8.61 12.38
C VAL A 51 3.18 8.31 11.13
N GLU A 52 4.41 7.87 11.31
CA GLU A 52 5.33 7.48 10.26
C GLU A 52 4.90 6.22 9.50
N GLY A 53 4.11 5.35 10.14
CA GLY A 53 3.51 4.17 9.50
C GLY A 53 2.14 4.46 8.87
N MET A 54 1.59 5.66 9.06
CA MET A 54 0.29 6.05 8.53
C MET A 54 0.39 6.66 7.14
N ARG A 55 -0.61 6.39 6.30
CA ARG A 55 -0.81 7.14 5.05
C ARG A 55 -1.15 8.61 5.29
N SER A 56 -2.00 8.85 6.28
CA SER A 56 -2.56 10.14 6.60
C SER A 56 -1.67 10.89 7.60
N ASP A 57 -1.71 12.20 7.52
CA ASP A 57 -1.06 13.10 8.49
C ASP A 57 -2.11 13.60 9.50
N PRO A 58 -2.25 12.97 10.68
CA PRO A 58 -3.25 13.36 11.66
C PRO A 58 -2.91 14.73 12.27
N PRO A 59 -3.89 15.65 12.41
CA PRO A 59 -3.64 17.01 12.90
C PRO A 59 -3.23 17.06 14.38
N LYS A 60 -3.50 16.00 15.14
CA LYS A 60 -3.07 15.83 16.53
C LYS A 60 -2.65 14.37 16.72
N TRP A 61 -1.51 14.20 17.37
CA TRP A 61 -1.00 12.91 17.82
C TRP A 61 -0.31 13.13 19.17
N ASP A 62 -0.79 12.48 20.22
CA ASP A 62 -0.18 12.57 21.54
C ASP A 62 0.36 11.24 22.05
N LYS A 63 0.96 11.26 23.25
CA LYS A 63 1.59 10.07 23.83
C LYS A 63 0.57 8.96 24.09
N GLN A 64 -0.68 9.30 24.42
CA GLN A 64 -1.70 8.29 24.65
C GLN A 64 -2.06 7.62 23.32
N ASP A 65 -2.16 8.40 22.24
CA ASP A 65 -2.41 7.86 20.89
C ASP A 65 -1.29 6.89 20.47
N GLN A 66 -0.02 7.26 20.66
CA GLN A 66 1.13 6.41 20.34
C GLN A 66 1.07 5.07 21.08
N VAL A 67 0.84 5.12 22.40
CA VAL A 67 0.84 3.92 23.25
C VAL A 67 -0.33 2.99 22.90
N VAL A 68 -1.48 3.57 22.55
CA VAL A 68 -2.63 2.80 22.08
C VAL A 68 -2.31 2.14 20.74
N ASP A 69 -1.68 2.85 19.80
CA ASP A 69 -1.32 2.31 18.49
C ASP A 69 -0.29 1.17 18.60
N GLU A 70 0.71 1.31 19.47
CA GLU A 70 1.74 0.29 19.73
C GLU A 70 1.21 -0.96 20.44
N SER A 71 0.11 -0.84 21.19
CA SER A 71 -0.48 -1.99 21.90
C SER A 71 -1.10 -3.03 20.96
N PHE A 72 -1.35 -2.67 19.69
CA PHE A 72 -1.86 -3.59 18.68
C PHE A 72 -0.77 -3.99 17.67
N PRO A 73 -0.66 -5.29 17.31
CA PRO A 73 -1.50 -6.43 17.71
C PRO A 73 -1.07 -7.10 19.03
N ALA A 74 -0.05 -6.58 19.71
CA ALA A 74 0.67 -7.24 20.80
C ALA A 74 -0.20 -7.62 22.02
N SER A 75 -1.40 -7.05 22.18
CA SER A 75 -2.34 -7.33 23.29
C SER A 75 -1.80 -7.04 24.69
N ASP A 76 -0.58 -6.51 24.80
CA ASP A 76 -0.04 -6.01 26.05
C ASP A 76 -0.76 -4.70 26.41
N PRO A 77 -1.34 -4.60 27.63
CA PRO A 77 -1.98 -3.36 28.04
C PRO A 77 -0.95 -2.23 28.07
N ALA A 78 -1.40 -1.03 27.70
CA ALA A 78 -0.66 0.24 27.78
C ALA A 78 -0.14 0.52 29.20
N ALA A 79 0.95 -0.11 29.60
CA ALA A 79 1.53 0.01 30.95
C ALA A 79 2.66 1.05 30.92
N ASN A 80 2.28 2.32 31.01
CA ASN A 80 3.22 3.40 31.35
C ASN A 80 2.87 3.90 32.76
N TYR A 81 3.44 3.24 33.77
CA TYR A 81 3.41 3.70 35.17
C TYR A 81 4.55 4.68 35.44
#